data_AF-A0A532TIE7-F1
#
_entry.id   AF-A0A532TIE7-F1
#
_cell.length_a   1.000
_cell.length_b   1.000
_cell.length_c   1.000
_cell.angle_alpha   90.00
_cell.angle_beta   90.00
_cell.angle_gamma   90.00
#
_symmetry.space_group_name_H-M   'P 1'
#
loop_
_entity.id
_entity.type
_entity.pdbx_description
1 polymer ?
#
loop_
_entity_poly.entity_id
_entity_poly.type
_entity_poly.pdbx_seq_one_letter_code
_entity_poly.pdbx_strand_id
1 'polypeptide(L)'
;MVENQIFNLEKIKEITSPIGELQGKLNNLEELHEFFDENKNILTQDFKEDKFNEIQDINNNIKEVYRELAEITTTNTYKFLNFQDNLIAKYKSSFKEDLKNLELNQSDVVHKIGLFLIKNKNICKIIEKTSFVLALNSDQWISLSNSLKHNSIFLSILQKVAEFLEILKFRLTEKMIKEKEEIENSNKLLDKKFSQKLNKYQEYLKYSEKEFKRRRRRESRESLEILEEKPEISTKVTKDVSQKIEEFKSKLGSEFKEKYFIPRDDQQDPIALIRELRKKREEKYQEYLKKIKNKKKE
;
A
#
# COMPACT_ATOMS: atom_id res chain seq x y z
N MET A 1 40.60 9.20 22.83
CA MET A 1 39.30 9.86 22.62
C MET A 1 39.47 10.88 21.50
N VAL A 2 39.16 10.48 20.27
CA VAL A 2 38.79 11.38 19.18
C VAL A 2 37.68 10.66 18.42
N GLU A 3 36.56 11.35 18.27
CA GLU A 3 35.32 10.88 17.67
C GLU A 3 35.48 10.61 16.17
N ASN A 4 35.91 9.40 15.79
CA ASN A 4 35.83 8.94 14.40
C ASN A 4 34.40 8.53 14.02
N GLN A 5 33.41 9.40 14.28
CA GLN A 5 32.01 9.23 13.87
C GLN A 5 31.72 9.88 12.50
N ILE A 6 32.68 9.94 11.59
CA ILE A 6 32.53 10.80 10.40
C ILE A 6 31.78 10.09 9.26
N PHE A 7 31.63 8.77 9.23
CA PHE A 7 30.84 8.11 8.19
C PHE A 7 30.07 6.89 8.72
N ASN A 8 28.86 7.12 9.22
CA ASN A 8 27.91 6.03 9.49
C ASN A 8 27.00 5.84 8.26
N LEU A 9 26.91 4.62 7.74
CA LEU A 9 26.02 4.26 6.62
C LEU A 9 24.55 4.63 6.91
N GLU A 10 24.15 4.61 8.17
CA GLU A 10 22.83 5.05 8.61
C GLU A 10 22.62 6.54 8.36
N LYS A 11 23.61 7.39 8.67
CA LYS A 11 23.54 8.84 8.36
C LYS A 11 23.51 9.11 6.86
N ILE A 12 24.24 8.34 6.05
CA ILE A 12 24.17 8.45 4.58
C ILE A 12 22.76 8.08 4.09
N LYS A 13 22.16 7.03 4.65
CA LYS A 13 20.78 6.62 4.34
C LYS A 13 19.75 7.66 4.76
N GLU A 14 19.90 8.24 5.95
CA GLU A 14 19.04 9.33 6.44
C GLU A 14 19.08 10.55 5.51
N ILE A 15 20.27 10.95 5.06
CA ILE A 15 20.44 12.07 4.12
C ILE A 15 19.82 11.79 2.75
N THR A 16 19.70 10.51 2.35
CA THR A 16 19.12 10.10 1.05
C THR A 16 17.60 9.84 1.11
N SER A 17 17.01 9.71 2.29
CA SER A 17 15.57 9.46 2.48
C SER A 17 14.66 10.50 1.79
N PRO A 18 14.96 11.81 1.80
CA PRO A 18 14.13 12.82 1.14
C PRO A 18 14.07 12.69 -0.39
N ILE A 19 14.99 11.97 -1.03
CA ILE A 19 14.97 11.74 -2.49
C ILE A 19 13.81 10.83 -2.88
N GLY A 20 13.54 9.79 -2.08
CA GLY A 20 12.41 8.90 -2.33
C GLY A 20 11.08 9.65 -2.28
N GLU A 21 10.96 10.62 -1.38
CA GLU A 21 9.81 11.52 -1.32
C GLU A 21 9.74 12.48 -2.52
N LEU A 22 10.87 12.99 -3.00
CA LEU A 22 10.93 13.83 -4.20
C LEU A 22 10.56 13.06 -5.47
N GLN A 23 11.03 11.82 -5.62
CA GLN A 23 10.64 10.93 -6.72
C GLN A 23 9.15 10.59 -6.66
N GLY A 24 8.60 10.31 -5.47
CA GLY A 24 7.16 10.10 -5.31
C GLY A 24 6.33 11.33 -5.66
N LYS A 25 6.78 12.54 -5.27
CA LYS A 25 6.13 13.79 -5.64
C LYS A 25 6.20 14.08 -7.14
N LEU A 26 7.30 13.71 -7.80
CA LEU A 26 7.45 13.83 -9.25
C LEU A 26 6.42 12.95 -9.98
N ASN A 27 6.33 11.68 -9.59
CA ASN A 27 5.40 10.73 -10.20
C ASN A 27 3.94 11.16 -10.00
N ASN A 28 3.60 11.69 -8.82
CA ASN A 28 2.25 12.25 -8.60
C ASN A 28 1.98 13.48 -9.48
N LEU A 29 3.00 14.28 -9.79
CA LEU A 29 2.90 15.43 -10.69
C LEU A 29 2.71 14.99 -12.14
N GLU A 30 3.36 13.90 -12.54
CA GLU A 30 3.20 13.26 -13.84
C GLU A 30 1.79 12.67 -14.01
N GLU A 31 1.27 11.97 -13.01
CA GLU A 31 -0.12 11.47 -12.98
C GLU A 31 -1.15 12.61 -13.06
N LEU A 32 -0.91 13.72 -12.36
CA LEU A 32 -1.77 14.91 -12.45
C LEU A 32 -1.72 15.54 -13.84
N HIS A 33 -0.54 15.62 -14.46
CA HIS A 33 -0.36 16.13 -15.81
C HIS A 33 -1.11 15.25 -16.84
N GLU A 34 -0.97 13.92 -16.75
CA GLU A 34 -1.71 12.98 -17.59
C GLU A 34 -3.23 13.12 -17.42
N PHE A 35 -3.71 13.21 -16.17
CA PHE A 35 -5.12 13.45 -15.88
C PHE A 35 -5.63 14.77 -16.49
N PHE A 36 -4.84 15.84 -16.46
CA PHE A 36 -5.21 17.11 -17.10
C PHE A 36 -5.23 17.01 -18.62
N ASP A 37 -4.30 16.29 -19.23
CA ASP A 37 -4.26 16.08 -20.68
C ASP A 37 -5.43 15.21 -21.18
N GLU A 38 -5.83 14.18 -20.43
CA GLU A 38 -7.00 13.35 -20.76
C GLU A 38 -8.32 14.11 -20.63
N ASN A 39 -8.45 14.94 -19.59
CA ASN A 39 -9.66 15.72 -19.34
C ASN A 39 -9.73 17.02 -20.15
N LYS A 40 -8.63 17.42 -20.83
CA LYS A 40 -8.59 18.57 -21.73
C LYS A 40 -9.72 18.51 -22.75
N ASN A 41 -9.92 17.36 -23.38
CA ASN A 41 -10.93 17.17 -24.42
C ASN A 41 -12.37 17.29 -23.91
N ILE A 42 -12.60 16.93 -22.64
CA ILE A 42 -13.92 17.00 -21.99
C ILE A 42 -14.22 18.43 -21.56
N LEU A 43 -13.23 19.14 -21.01
CA LEU A 43 -13.37 20.54 -20.60
C LEU A 43 -13.58 21.49 -21.78
N THR A 44 -13.16 21.11 -22.99
CA THR A 44 -13.23 21.98 -24.17
C THR A 44 -14.54 21.93 -24.96
N GLN A 45 -15.46 21.01 -24.66
CA GLN A 45 -16.66 20.82 -25.49
C GLN A 45 -17.77 21.87 -25.29
N ASP A 46 -17.74 22.67 -24.20
CA ASP A 46 -18.88 23.52 -23.79
C ASP A 46 -18.56 25.03 -23.57
N PHE A 47 -17.36 25.51 -23.93
CA PHE A 47 -16.96 26.92 -23.67
C PHE A 47 -16.95 27.80 -24.94
N LYS A 48 -17.24 29.10 -24.78
CA LYS A 48 -17.08 30.14 -25.82
C LYS A 48 -15.60 30.28 -26.21
N GLU A 49 -15.33 30.59 -27.48
CA GLU A 49 -13.97 30.70 -28.08
C GLU A 49 -12.96 31.49 -27.23
N ASP A 50 -13.35 32.63 -26.65
CA ASP A 50 -12.45 33.45 -25.84
C ASP A 50 -11.98 32.75 -24.56
N LYS A 51 -12.89 32.04 -23.87
CA LYS A 51 -12.55 31.26 -22.67
C LYS A 51 -11.78 29.99 -22.99
N PHE A 52 -12.01 29.42 -24.17
CA PHE A 52 -11.25 28.29 -24.67
C PHE A 52 -9.79 28.65 -24.91
N ASN A 53 -9.52 29.83 -25.47
CA ASN A 53 -8.16 30.33 -25.68
C ASN A 53 -7.45 30.60 -24.35
N GLU A 54 -8.13 31.20 -23.36
CA GLU A 54 -7.58 31.37 -22.00
C GLU A 54 -7.24 30.00 -21.35
N ILE A 55 -8.11 29.00 -21.51
CA ILE A 55 -7.87 27.64 -20.99
C ILE A 55 -6.70 26.96 -21.72
N GLN A 56 -6.55 27.18 -23.03
CA GLN A 56 -5.40 26.68 -23.78
C GLN A 56 -4.09 27.32 -23.31
N ASP A 57 -4.08 28.64 -23.11
CA ASP A 57 -2.89 29.36 -22.64
C ASP A 57 -2.50 28.91 -21.22
N ILE A 58 -3.47 28.76 -20.32
CA ILE A 58 -3.23 28.20 -18.98
C ILE A 58 -2.65 26.78 -19.08
N ASN A 59 -3.18 25.95 -19.98
CA ASN A 59 -2.69 24.58 -20.14
C ASN A 59 -1.26 24.56 -20.70
N ASN A 60 -0.95 25.40 -21.69
CA ASN A 60 0.40 25.52 -22.23
C ASN A 60 1.40 26.00 -21.16
N ASN A 61 1.01 26.96 -20.32
CA ASN A 61 1.81 27.41 -19.19
C ASN A 61 2.03 26.29 -18.15
N ILE A 62 1.01 25.47 -17.87
CA ILE A 62 1.12 24.31 -16.98
C ILE A 62 2.10 23.28 -17.57
N LYS A 63 2.06 23.05 -18.88
CA LYS A 63 2.98 22.14 -19.58
C LYS A 63 4.42 22.62 -19.54
N GLU A 64 4.66 23.91 -19.75
CA GLU A 64 5.99 24.49 -19.66
C GLU A 64 6.55 24.39 -18.24
N VAL A 65 5.75 24.76 -17.23
CA VAL A 65 6.14 24.64 -15.82
C VAL A 65 6.41 23.18 -15.44
N TYR A 66 5.59 22.24 -15.89
CA TYR A 66 5.84 20.81 -15.69
C TYR A 66 7.17 20.38 -16.29
N ARG A 67 7.44 20.77 -17.55
CA ARG A 67 8.67 20.39 -18.26
C ARG A 67 9.91 20.92 -17.55
N GLU A 68 9.89 22.20 -17.15
CA GLU A 68 11.01 22.82 -16.43
C GLU A 68 11.22 22.17 -15.05
N LEU A 69 10.14 21.92 -14.30
CA LEU A 69 10.22 21.25 -13.01
C LEU A 69 10.74 19.82 -13.14
N ALA A 70 10.29 19.06 -14.13
CA ALA A 70 10.75 17.71 -14.41
C ALA A 70 12.24 17.69 -14.78
N GLU A 71 12.70 18.62 -15.60
CA GLU A 71 14.10 18.72 -16.01
C GLU A 71 15.02 19.10 -14.82
N ILE A 72 14.58 20.05 -13.98
CA ILE A 72 15.33 20.46 -12.78
C ILE A 72 15.40 19.31 -11.77
N THR A 73 14.29 18.64 -11.50
CA THR A 73 14.21 17.55 -10.53
C THR A 73 14.99 16.32 -10.97
N THR A 74 14.92 15.91 -12.23
CA THR A 74 15.72 14.80 -12.78
C THR A 74 17.22 15.11 -12.71
N THR A 75 17.62 16.31 -13.10
CA THR A 75 19.02 16.76 -13.02
C THR A 75 19.53 16.77 -11.58
N ASN A 76 18.73 17.26 -10.64
CA ASN A 76 19.09 17.29 -9.22
C ASN A 76 19.14 15.90 -8.61
N THR A 77 18.21 15.02 -9.00
CA THR A 77 18.21 13.61 -8.56
C THR A 77 19.47 12.91 -9.04
N TYR A 78 19.87 13.09 -10.30
CA TYR A 78 21.10 12.53 -10.83
C TYR A 78 22.34 13.04 -10.10
N LYS A 79 22.46 14.36 -9.88
CA LYS A 79 23.57 14.95 -9.12
C LYS A 79 23.64 14.39 -7.71
N PHE A 80 22.50 14.18 -7.06
CA PHE A 80 22.45 13.65 -5.70
C PHE A 80 22.81 12.16 -5.64
N LEU A 81 22.32 11.34 -6.56
CA LEU A 81 22.70 9.92 -6.65
C LEU A 81 24.20 9.77 -6.88
N ASN A 82 24.77 10.59 -7.78
CA ASN A 82 26.20 10.61 -8.00
C ASN A 82 26.98 11.06 -6.74
N PHE A 83 26.46 12.03 -6.00
CA PHE A 83 27.04 12.43 -4.71
C PHE A 83 26.97 11.28 -3.68
N GLN A 84 25.84 10.57 -3.57
CA GLN A 84 25.68 9.41 -2.71
C GLN A 84 26.68 8.30 -3.06
N ASP A 85 26.83 7.97 -4.35
CA ASP A 85 27.77 6.95 -4.81
C ASP A 85 29.22 7.33 -4.47
N ASN A 86 29.57 8.61 -4.62
CA ASN A 86 30.87 9.13 -4.22
C ASN A 86 31.10 9.05 -2.71
N LEU A 87 30.08 9.32 -1.88
CA LEU A 87 30.18 9.16 -0.43
C LEU A 87 30.36 7.69 -0.03
N ILE A 88 29.61 6.78 -0.67
CA ILE A 88 29.72 5.33 -0.43
C ILE A 88 31.11 4.84 -0.84
N ALA A 89 31.62 5.29 -1.99
CA ALA A 89 32.96 4.94 -2.45
C ALA A 89 34.04 5.42 -1.48
N LYS A 90 33.95 6.67 -1.01
CA LYS A 90 34.87 7.21 0.01
C LYS A 90 34.79 6.45 1.33
N TYR A 91 33.59 6.10 1.80
CA TYR A 91 33.42 5.29 3.00
C TYR A 91 34.06 3.91 2.84
N LYS A 92 33.82 3.21 1.72
CA LYS A 92 34.42 1.90 1.45
C LYS A 92 35.95 1.97 1.43
N SER A 93 36.51 3.02 0.84
CA SER A 93 37.96 3.24 0.82
C SER A 93 38.53 3.52 2.21
N SER A 94 37.90 4.41 2.99
CA SER A 94 38.29 4.68 4.38
C SER A 94 38.20 3.42 5.24
N PHE A 95 37.13 2.66 5.14
CA PHE A 95 36.95 1.41 5.86
C PHE A 95 37.99 0.36 5.47
N LYS A 96 38.36 0.30 4.18
CA LYS A 96 39.44 -0.58 3.70
C LYS A 96 40.80 -0.14 4.25
N GLU A 97 41.05 1.15 4.36
CA GLU A 97 42.26 1.68 5.02
C GLU A 97 42.26 1.40 6.52
N ASP A 98 41.14 1.57 7.21
CA ASP A 98 40.99 1.24 8.64
C ASP A 98 41.22 -0.26 8.90
N LEU A 99 40.71 -1.14 8.02
CA LEU A 99 40.99 -2.58 8.07
C LEU A 99 42.47 -2.90 7.84
N LYS A 100 43.13 -2.23 6.89
CA LYS A 100 44.59 -2.37 6.68
C LYS A 100 45.40 -1.85 7.86
N ASN A 101 44.94 -0.78 8.50
CA ASN A 101 45.57 -0.24 9.70
C ASN A 101 45.36 -1.15 10.92
N LEU A 102 44.23 -1.87 10.98
CA LEU A 102 43.99 -2.96 11.93
C LEU A 102 44.91 -4.17 11.69
N GLU A 103 45.32 -4.44 10.45
CA GLU A 103 46.33 -5.47 10.13
C GLU A 103 47.72 -5.17 10.74
N LEU A 104 48.01 -3.93 11.17
CA LEU A 104 49.30 -3.60 11.80
C LEU A 104 49.35 -3.86 13.32
N ASN A 105 48.22 -4.20 13.97
CA ASN A 105 48.14 -4.50 15.42
C ASN A 105 47.91 -6.00 15.69
N GLN A 106 48.61 -6.86 14.95
CA GLN A 106 48.14 -8.19 14.54
C GLN A 106 48.29 -9.38 15.52
N SER A 107 48.84 -9.26 16.74
CA SER A 107 49.00 -10.47 17.59
C SER A 107 47.76 -10.81 18.42
N ASP A 108 47.24 -9.86 19.20
CA ASP A 108 46.38 -10.23 20.33
C ASP A 108 44.89 -10.26 19.99
N VAL A 109 44.43 -9.33 19.14
CA VAL A 109 43.02 -9.23 18.76
C VAL A 109 42.65 -10.31 17.73
N VAL A 110 43.53 -10.56 16.76
CA VAL A 110 43.36 -11.64 15.77
C VAL A 110 43.38 -13.00 16.45
N HIS A 111 44.21 -13.20 17.48
CA HIS A 111 44.21 -14.44 18.25
C HIS A 111 42.91 -14.65 19.02
N LYS A 112 42.39 -13.60 19.68
CA LYS A 112 41.11 -13.67 20.42
C LYS A 112 39.91 -13.88 19.50
N ILE A 113 39.86 -13.19 18.35
CA ILE A 113 38.78 -13.36 17.35
C ILE A 113 38.90 -14.74 16.69
N GLY A 114 40.11 -15.18 16.35
CA GLY A 114 40.35 -16.52 15.80
C GLY A 114 39.92 -17.64 16.76
N LEU A 115 40.28 -17.54 18.04
CA LEU A 115 39.85 -18.49 19.07
C LEU A 115 38.32 -18.48 19.26
N PHE A 116 37.68 -17.30 19.22
CA PHE A 116 36.23 -17.17 19.31
C PHE A 116 35.49 -17.83 18.12
N LEU A 117 36.00 -17.63 16.89
CA LEU A 117 35.40 -18.19 15.68
C LEU A 117 35.63 -19.70 15.54
N ILE A 118 36.76 -20.22 16.03
CA ILE A 118 37.03 -21.67 16.14
C ILE A 118 36.10 -22.32 17.18
N LYS A 119 35.90 -21.67 18.33
CA LYS A 119 35.02 -22.16 19.40
C LYS A 119 33.55 -22.25 18.95
N ASN A 120 33.13 -21.35 18.07
CA ASN A 120 31.76 -21.31 17.53
C ASN A 120 31.58 -22.09 16.21
N LYS A 121 32.57 -22.90 15.79
CA LYS A 121 32.56 -23.73 14.55
C LYS A 121 32.30 -22.97 13.24
N ASN A 122 32.40 -21.64 13.22
CA ASN A 122 32.09 -20.83 12.02
C ASN A 122 33.24 -20.78 11.01
N ILE A 123 34.46 -21.11 11.41
CA ILE A 123 35.62 -21.23 10.50
C ILE A 123 36.51 -22.40 10.96
N CYS A 124 36.69 -23.40 10.11
CA CYS A 124 37.83 -24.31 10.22
C CYS A 124 39.07 -23.57 9.72
N LYS A 125 40.09 -23.39 10.57
CA LYS A 125 41.37 -22.79 10.20
C LYS A 125 42.05 -23.67 9.14
N ILE A 126 41.86 -23.37 7.85
CA ILE A 126 42.71 -23.92 6.79
C ILE A 126 44.01 -23.10 6.84
N ILE A 127 45.07 -23.72 7.36
CA ILE A 127 46.42 -23.17 7.28
C ILE A 127 46.90 -23.48 5.87
N GLU A 128 46.66 -22.59 4.91
CA GLU A 128 47.32 -22.66 3.61
C GLU A 128 48.80 -22.31 3.80
N LYS A 129 49.61 -23.30 4.17
CA LYS A 129 50.95 -23.38 3.59
C LYS A 129 50.69 -23.74 2.14
N THR A 130 51.05 -22.88 1.19
CA THR A 130 51.06 -23.23 -0.23
C THR A 130 52.14 -24.29 -0.45
N SER A 131 51.84 -25.52 -0.06
CA SER A 131 52.58 -26.70 -0.48
C SER A 131 52.23 -26.93 -1.94
N PHE A 132 53.23 -26.87 -2.81
CA PHE A 132 53.07 -27.32 -4.18
C PHE A 132 52.82 -28.83 -4.14
N VAL A 133 51.56 -29.23 -4.21
CA VAL A 133 51.19 -30.63 -4.38
C VAL A 133 51.26 -30.90 -5.88
N LEU A 134 52.28 -31.63 -6.31
CA LEU A 134 52.33 -32.18 -7.66
C LEU A 134 51.02 -32.94 -7.89
N ALA A 135 50.33 -32.64 -8.99
CA ALA A 135 49.14 -33.37 -9.38
C ALA A 135 49.50 -34.87 -9.43
N LEU A 136 48.68 -35.69 -8.78
CA LEU A 136 48.89 -37.14 -8.77
C LEU A 136 48.87 -37.66 -10.21
N ASN A 137 49.84 -38.50 -10.56
CA ASN A 137 49.83 -39.21 -11.84
C ASN A 137 48.64 -40.19 -11.87
N SER A 138 48.20 -40.61 -13.07
CA SER A 138 47.07 -41.54 -13.24
C SER A 138 47.18 -42.79 -12.36
N ASP A 139 48.39 -43.34 -12.24
CA ASP A 139 48.63 -44.57 -11.50
C ASP A 139 48.50 -44.35 -9.99
N GLN A 140 48.86 -43.17 -9.50
CA GLN A 140 48.68 -42.77 -8.11
C GLN A 140 47.20 -42.53 -7.79
N TRP A 141 46.43 -41.99 -8.73
CA TRP A 141 44.97 -41.89 -8.60
C TRP A 141 44.30 -43.26 -8.52
N ILE A 142 44.73 -44.22 -9.34
CA ILE A 142 44.21 -45.59 -9.32
C ILE A 142 44.56 -46.26 -7.99
N SER A 143 45.81 -46.11 -7.53
CA SER A 143 46.26 -46.64 -6.24
C SER A 143 45.48 -46.04 -5.08
N LEU A 144 45.33 -44.72 -5.03
CA LEU A 144 44.55 -44.01 -4.02
C LEU A 144 43.09 -44.46 -4.02
N SER A 145 42.47 -44.56 -5.20
CA SER A 145 41.11 -45.04 -5.37
C SER A 145 40.94 -46.47 -4.83
N ASN A 146 41.89 -47.36 -5.12
CA ASN A 146 41.88 -48.73 -4.59
C ASN A 146 42.07 -48.75 -3.07
N SER A 147 42.99 -47.94 -2.51
CA SER A 147 43.18 -47.83 -1.06
C SER A 147 41.92 -47.28 -0.36
N LEU A 148 41.24 -46.31 -0.97
CA LEU A 148 39.98 -45.76 -0.45
C LEU A 148 38.84 -46.78 -0.50
N LYS A 149 38.77 -47.60 -1.55
CA LYS A 149 37.78 -48.70 -1.63
C LYS A 149 37.94 -49.74 -0.53
N HIS A 150 39.14 -49.93 0.01
CA HIS A 150 39.39 -50.86 1.11
C HIS A 150 39.37 -50.19 2.49
N ASN A 151 39.24 -48.86 2.55
CA ASN A 151 39.20 -48.12 3.80
C ASN A 151 37.79 -48.15 4.38
N SER A 152 37.62 -48.89 5.47
CA SER A 152 36.33 -49.06 6.16
C SER A 152 35.73 -47.75 6.66
N ILE A 153 36.55 -46.79 7.08
CA ILE A 153 36.10 -45.47 7.53
C ILE A 153 35.53 -44.70 6.35
N PHE A 154 36.25 -44.69 5.22
CA PHE A 154 35.79 -44.01 3.99
C PHE A 154 34.46 -44.60 3.48
N LEU A 155 34.33 -45.93 3.46
CA LEU A 155 33.08 -46.59 3.10
C LEU A 155 31.93 -46.24 4.05
N SER A 156 32.18 -46.19 5.36
CA SER A 156 31.17 -45.81 6.34
C SER A 156 30.71 -44.36 6.17
N ILE A 157 31.62 -43.46 5.79
CA ILE A 157 31.29 -42.06 5.49
C ILE A 157 30.47 -41.98 4.21
N LEU A 158 30.84 -42.73 3.16
CA LEU A 158 30.07 -42.80 1.93
C LEU A 158 28.64 -43.30 2.17
N GLN A 159 28.46 -44.29 3.03
CA GLN A 159 27.12 -44.77 3.41
C GLN A 159 26.32 -43.67 4.12
N LYS A 160 26.91 -42.97 5.10
CA LYS A 160 26.25 -41.84 5.78
C LYS A 160 25.89 -40.71 4.83
N VAL A 161 26.74 -40.43 3.85
CA VAL A 161 26.46 -39.43 2.81
C VAL A 161 25.31 -39.88 1.92
N ALA A 162 25.26 -41.17 1.56
CA ALA A 162 24.14 -41.72 0.78
C ALA A 162 22.81 -41.62 1.55
N GLU A 163 22.79 -42.01 2.83
CA GLU A 163 21.61 -41.86 3.71
C GLU A 163 21.16 -40.39 3.81
N PHE A 164 22.10 -39.46 3.97
CA PHE A 164 21.79 -38.03 4.02
C PHE A 164 21.20 -37.52 2.69
N LEU A 165 21.71 -38.00 1.56
CA LEU A 165 21.16 -37.66 0.24
C LEU A 165 19.75 -38.21 0.05
N GLU A 166 19.44 -39.39 0.57
CA GLU A 166 18.06 -39.93 0.56
C GLU A 166 17.11 -39.08 1.41
N ILE A 167 17.54 -38.65 2.59
CA ILE A 167 16.76 -37.73 3.45
C ILE A 167 16.50 -36.41 2.73
N LEU A 168 17.50 -35.87 2.02
CA LEU A 168 17.32 -34.65 1.23
C LEU A 168 16.34 -34.85 0.07
N LYS A 169 16.42 -35.97 -0.64
CA LYS A 169 15.45 -36.32 -1.69
C LYS A 169 14.03 -36.39 -1.14
N PHE A 170 13.84 -37.05 0.01
CA PHE A 170 12.53 -37.16 0.66
C PHE A 170 11.96 -35.77 1.04
N ARG A 171 12.78 -34.89 1.64
CA ARG A 171 12.37 -33.52 1.99
C ARG A 171 12.02 -32.69 0.76
N LEU A 172 12.75 -32.85 -0.34
CA LEU A 172 12.44 -32.20 -1.61
C LEU A 172 11.11 -32.69 -2.19
N THR A 173 10.86 -34.01 -2.17
CA THR A 173 9.57 -34.55 -2.62
C THR A 173 8.40 -34.07 -1.77
N GLU A 174 8.57 -33.96 -0.45
CA GLU A 174 7.54 -33.45 0.47
C GLU A 174 7.21 -31.97 0.17
N LYS A 175 8.23 -31.15 -0.09
CA LYS A 175 8.02 -29.74 -0.50
C LYS A 175 7.28 -29.64 -1.84
N MET A 176 7.65 -30.45 -2.82
CA MET A 176 6.96 -30.46 -4.12
C MET A 176 5.50 -30.89 -4.01
N ILE A 177 5.16 -31.79 -3.09
CA ILE A 177 3.77 -32.19 -2.83
C ILE A 177 2.99 -31.01 -2.22
N LYS A 178 3.56 -30.34 -1.21
CA LYS A 178 2.92 -29.16 -0.58
C LYS A 178 2.70 -28.02 -1.57
N GLU A 179 3.70 -27.72 -2.41
CA GLU A 179 3.56 -26.71 -3.46
C GLU A 179 2.46 -27.08 -4.47
N LYS A 180 2.35 -28.36 -4.87
CA LYS A 180 1.25 -28.82 -5.75
C LYS A 180 -0.12 -28.66 -5.08
N GLU A 181 -0.25 -29.01 -3.81
CA GLU A 181 -1.50 -28.83 -3.05
C GLU A 181 -1.89 -27.35 -2.91
N GLU A 182 -0.91 -26.46 -2.68
CA GLU A 182 -1.14 -25.01 -2.64
C GLU A 182 -1.59 -24.46 -4.00
N ILE A 183 -0.95 -24.88 -5.08
CA ILE A 183 -1.35 -24.52 -6.45
C ILE A 183 -2.77 -25.02 -6.74
N GLU A 184 -3.08 -26.28 -6.40
CA GLU A 184 -4.42 -26.84 -6.63
C GLU A 184 -5.51 -26.12 -5.81
N ASN A 185 -5.21 -25.76 -4.56
CA ASN A 185 -6.09 -24.97 -3.72
C ASN A 185 -6.30 -23.55 -4.27
N SER A 186 -5.24 -22.92 -4.78
CA SER A 186 -5.33 -21.60 -5.42
C SER A 186 -6.18 -21.63 -6.70
N ASN A 187 -6.05 -22.68 -7.51
CA ASN A 187 -6.85 -22.90 -8.71
C ASN A 187 -8.33 -23.13 -8.38
N LYS A 188 -8.64 -23.96 -7.37
CA LYS A 188 -10.02 -24.12 -6.87
C LYS A 188 -10.64 -22.81 -6.38
N LEU A 189 -9.83 -21.93 -5.78
CA LEU A 189 -10.29 -20.60 -5.35
C LEU A 189 -10.57 -19.67 -6.54
N LEU A 190 -9.73 -19.73 -7.56
CA LEU A 190 -9.92 -19.00 -8.81
C LEU A 190 -11.19 -19.45 -9.53
N ASP A 191 -11.40 -20.77 -9.66
CA ASP A 191 -12.60 -21.34 -10.29
C ASP A 191 -13.89 -20.91 -9.56
N LYS A 192 -13.88 -20.87 -8.22
CA LYS A 192 -14.99 -20.31 -7.44
C LYS A 192 -15.23 -18.83 -7.74
N LYS A 193 -14.17 -18.01 -7.82
CA LYS A 193 -14.29 -16.58 -8.15
C LYS A 193 -14.79 -16.35 -9.58
N PHE A 194 -14.34 -17.16 -10.53
CA PHE A 194 -14.81 -17.12 -11.91
C PHE A 194 -16.27 -17.54 -12.02
N SER A 195 -16.67 -18.62 -11.35
CA SER A 195 -18.06 -19.09 -11.30
C SER A 195 -18.99 -18.04 -10.70
N GLN A 196 -18.57 -17.37 -9.62
CA GLN A 196 -19.32 -16.26 -9.03
C GLN A 196 -19.45 -15.05 -9.99
N LYS A 197 -18.40 -14.73 -10.75
CA LYS A 197 -18.45 -13.65 -11.76
C LYS A 197 -19.36 -14.02 -12.94
N LEU A 198 -19.32 -15.27 -13.40
CA LEU A 198 -20.19 -15.81 -14.44
C LEU A 198 -21.66 -15.76 -14.02
N ASN A 199 -21.97 -16.18 -12.80
CA ASN A 199 -23.34 -16.10 -12.26
C ASN A 199 -23.82 -14.65 -12.19
N LYS A 200 -22.98 -13.71 -11.73
CA LYS A 200 -23.30 -12.27 -11.72
C LYS A 200 -23.55 -11.72 -13.13
N TYR A 201 -22.79 -12.16 -14.12
CA TYR A 201 -22.97 -11.76 -15.51
C TYR A 201 -24.24 -12.33 -16.12
N GLN A 202 -24.55 -13.60 -15.86
CA GLN A 202 -25.81 -14.24 -16.27
C GLN A 202 -27.03 -13.57 -15.63
N GLU A 203 -26.93 -13.16 -14.37
CA GLU A 203 -27.98 -12.37 -13.71
C GLU A 203 -28.15 -10.97 -14.34
N TYR A 204 -27.07 -10.31 -14.73
CA TYR A 204 -27.11 -9.03 -15.42
C TYR A 204 -27.84 -9.14 -16.78
N LEU A 205 -27.61 -10.22 -17.52
CA LEU A 205 -28.30 -10.48 -18.80
C LEU A 205 -29.78 -10.82 -18.63
N LYS A 206 -30.19 -11.36 -17.46
CA LYS A 206 -31.56 -11.81 -17.19
C LYS A 206 -32.50 -10.70 -16.71
N TYR A 207 -31.99 -9.63 -16.10
CA TYR A 207 -32.78 -8.57 -15.49
C TYR A 207 -32.59 -7.22 -16.19
N SER A 208 -33.62 -6.36 -16.15
CA SER A 208 -33.44 -4.97 -16.56
C SER A 208 -32.47 -4.25 -15.62
N GLU A 209 -31.75 -3.24 -16.13
CA GLU A 209 -30.71 -2.53 -15.36
C GLU A 209 -31.23 -1.95 -14.04
N LYS A 210 -32.49 -1.48 -14.03
CA LYS A 210 -33.17 -0.97 -12.82
C LYS A 210 -33.40 -2.07 -11.77
N GLU A 211 -33.80 -3.26 -12.19
CA GLU A 211 -34.04 -4.40 -11.29
C GLU A 211 -32.74 -5.02 -10.79
N PHE A 212 -31.72 -5.10 -11.65
CA PHE A 212 -30.37 -5.53 -11.27
C PHE A 212 -29.79 -4.63 -10.17
N LYS A 213 -29.85 -3.30 -10.34
CA LYS A 213 -29.42 -2.32 -9.30
C LYS A 213 -30.21 -2.48 -8.00
N ARG A 214 -31.52 -2.78 -8.07
CA ARG A 214 -32.34 -3.02 -6.87
C ARG A 214 -31.93 -4.29 -6.13
N ARG A 215 -31.61 -5.38 -6.83
CA ARG A 215 -31.15 -6.63 -6.21
C ARG A 215 -29.79 -6.50 -5.55
N ARG A 216 -28.83 -5.84 -6.23
CA ARG A 216 -27.50 -5.55 -5.65
C ARG A 216 -27.59 -4.75 -4.36
N ARG A 217 -28.50 -3.77 -4.30
CA ARG A 217 -28.78 -3.00 -3.07
C ARG A 217 -29.42 -3.82 -1.96
N ARG A 218 -30.07 -4.94 -2.25
CA ARG A 218 -30.62 -5.85 -1.23
C ARG A 218 -29.55 -6.80 -0.72
N GLU A 219 -28.72 -7.34 -1.60
CA GLU A 219 -27.58 -8.19 -1.24
C GLU A 219 -26.50 -7.45 -0.46
N SER A 220 -26.26 -6.18 -0.76
CA SER A 220 -25.26 -5.35 -0.07
C SER A 220 -25.75 -4.80 1.27
N ARG A 221 -27.01 -5.05 1.65
CA ARG A 221 -27.50 -4.73 3.00
C ARG A 221 -27.06 -5.88 3.89
N GLU A 222 -26.16 -5.60 4.83
CA GLU A 222 -25.88 -6.52 5.93
C GLU A 222 -27.20 -6.79 6.68
N SER A 223 -27.48 -8.05 6.99
CA SER A 223 -28.59 -8.40 7.85
C SER A 223 -28.37 -7.77 9.22
N LEU A 224 -29.43 -7.24 9.84
CA LEU A 224 -29.35 -6.58 11.15
C LEU A 224 -28.73 -7.48 12.23
N GLU A 225 -28.80 -8.81 12.04
CA GLU A 225 -28.21 -9.83 12.90
C GLU A 225 -26.66 -9.76 12.95
N ILE A 226 -25.98 -9.28 11.90
CA ILE A 226 -24.49 -9.21 11.86
C ILE A 226 -23.96 -7.98 12.64
N LEU A 227 -24.82 -6.99 12.91
CA LEU A 227 -24.41 -5.77 13.60
C LEU A 227 -24.43 -5.89 15.14
N GLU A 228 -25.05 -6.94 15.69
CA GLU A 228 -25.11 -7.17 17.14
C GLU A 228 -23.83 -7.82 17.71
N GLU A 229 -22.97 -8.43 16.88
CA GLU A 229 -21.78 -9.18 17.34
C GLU A 229 -20.47 -8.37 17.37
N LYS A 230 -20.49 -7.05 17.14
CA LYS A 230 -19.26 -6.26 17.29
C LYS A 230 -18.86 -6.16 18.77
N PRO A 231 -17.63 -6.55 19.15
CA PRO A 231 -17.20 -6.47 20.54
C PRO A 231 -17.18 -5.01 21.02
N GLU A 232 -17.71 -4.78 22.22
CA GLU A 232 -17.69 -3.48 22.88
C GLU A 232 -16.26 -2.95 22.99
N ILE A 233 -15.92 -1.95 22.19
CA ILE A 233 -14.66 -1.24 22.30
C ILE A 233 -14.69 -0.49 23.62
N SER A 234 -13.96 -0.98 24.63
CA SER A 234 -13.77 -0.30 25.92
C SER A 234 -12.97 1.00 25.72
N THR A 235 -13.66 2.04 25.29
CA THR A 235 -13.09 3.39 25.30
C THR A 235 -13.04 3.87 26.74
N LYS A 236 -11.85 3.87 27.34
CA LYS A 236 -11.59 4.65 28.57
C LYS A 236 -11.76 6.12 28.22
N VAL A 237 -12.96 6.64 28.45
CA VAL A 237 -13.27 8.07 28.30
C VAL A 237 -12.41 8.84 29.30
N THR A 238 -11.44 9.60 28.80
CA THR A 238 -10.66 10.55 29.61
C THR A 238 -11.57 11.67 30.11
N LYS A 239 -11.30 12.21 31.32
CA LYS A 239 -12.14 13.24 31.95
C LYS A 239 -12.42 14.44 31.05
N ASP A 240 -11.46 14.81 30.21
CA ASP A 240 -11.58 15.89 29.23
C ASP A 240 -12.62 15.62 28.14
N VAL A 241 -12.77 14.36 27.73
CA VAL A 241 -13.77 13.97 26.72
C VAL A 241 -15.17 13.98 27.32
N SER A 242 -15.32 13.54 28.57
CA SER A 242 -16.61 13.66 29.28
C SER A 242 -17.03 15.11 29.50
N GLN A 243 -16.11 16.01 29.87
CA GLN A 243 -16.41 17.44 30.01
C GLN A 243 -16.82 18.06 28.67
N LYS A 244 -16.12 17.75 27.57
CA LYS A 244 -16.51 18.21 26.23
C LYS A 244 -17.87 17.68 25.79
N ILE A 245 -18.23 16.45 26.15
CA ILE A 245 -19.55 15.89 25.84
C ILE A 245 -20.65 16.60 26.66
N GLU A 246 -20.40 16.95 27.92
CA GLU A 246 -21.36 17.70 28.74
C GLU A 246 -21.54 19.15 28.28
N GLU A 247 -20.44 19.83 27.92
CA GLU A 247 -20.50 21.16 27.29
C GLU A 247 -21.24 21.11 25.95
N PHE A 248 -21.03 20.06 25.16
CA PHE A 248 -21.74 19.89 23.90
C PHE A 248 -23.24 19.63 24.13
N LYS A 249 -23.62 18.77 25.07
CA LYS A 249 -25.03 18.48 25.40
C LYS A 249 -25.76 19.71 25.92
N SER A 250 -25.11 20.55 26.72
CA SER A 250 -25.70 21.78 27.25
C SER A 250 -25.89 22.86 26.18
N LYS A 251 -24.93 23.01 25.26
CA LYS A 251 -25.08 23.88 24.07
C LYS A 251 -26.16 23.38 23.12
N LEU A 252 -26.23 22.07 22.90
CA LEU A 252 -27.22 21.48 22.01
C LEU A 252 -28.64 21.57 22.59
N GLY A 253 -28.81 21.41 23.91
CA GLY A 253 -30.12 21.47 24.56
C GLY A 253 -30.78 22.86 24.51
N SER A 254 -29.98 23.93 24.48
CA SER A 254 -30.48 25.32 24.43
C SER A 254 -30.76 25.77 23.00
N GLU A 255 -29.78 25.66 22.10
CA GLU A 255 -29.95 26.08 20.70
C GLU A 255 -30.97 25.22 19.93
N PHE A 256 -31.03 23.92 20.21
CA PHE A 256 -31.93 23.02 19.47
C PHE A 256 -33.39 23.22 19.88
N LYS A 257 -33.65 23.50 21.17
CA LYS A 257 -35.00 23.81 21.65
C LYS A 257 -35.48 25.16 21.12
N GLU A 258 -34.64 26.19 21.12
CA GLU A 258 -35.06 27.49 20.58
C GLU A 258 -35.27 27.49 19.07
N LYS A 259 -34.46 26.74 18.32
CA LYS A 259 -34.49 26.80 16.85
C LYS A 259 -35.44 25.82 16.19
N TYR A 260 -35.73 24.69 16.82
CA TYR A 260 -36.48 23.59 16.20
C TYR A 260 -37.72 23.14 16.97
N PHE A 261 -37.90 23.54 18.23
CA PHE A 261 -39.18 23.38 18.91
C PHE A 261 -40.07 24.59 18.58
N ILE A 262 -40.86 24.46 17.52
CA ILE A 262 -42.04 25.28 17.33
C ILE A 262 -42.95 25.01 18.55
N PRO A 263 -43.31 26.00 19.38
CA PRO A 263 -44.29 25.79 20.43
C PRO A 263 -45.53 25.21 19.77
N ARG A 264 -46.01 24.07 20.26
CA ARG A 264 -47.22 23.46 19.71
C ARG A 264 -48.35 24.45 19.89
N ASP A 265 -48.83 25.02 18.78
CA ASP A 265 -50.10 25.74 18.72
C ASP A 265 -51.22 24.69 18.85
N ASP A 266 -51.39 24.17 20.07
CA ASP A 266 -52.45 23.23 20.44
C ASP A 266 -53.84 23.90 20.41
N GLN A 267 -53.93 25.18 20.03
CA GLN A 267 -55.19 25.94 20.01
C GLN A 267 -55.95 25.91 18.67
N GLN A 268 -55.33 25.48 17.56
CA GLN A 268 -56.02 25.37 16.27
C GLN A 268 -56.09 23.92 15.79
N ASP A 269 -57.30 23.36 15.85
CA ASP A 269 -57.60 22.04 15.32
C ASP A 269 -57.22 22.01 13.81
N PRO A 270 -56.26 21.17 13.38
CA PRO A 270 -55.77 21.15 12.00
C PRO A 270 -56.87 20.88 10.97
N ILE A 271 -57.97 20.23 11.39
CA ILE A 271 -59.15 20.02 10.56
C ILE A 271 -59.88 21.34 10.27
N ALA A 272 -59.95 22.26 11.24
CA ALA A 272 -60.56 23.57 11.07
C ALA A 272 -59.77 24.42 10.07
N LEU A 273 -58.43 24.36 10.14
CA LEU A 273 -57.54 25.07 9.22
C LEU A 273 -57.71 24.59 7.76
N ILE A 274 -57.88 23.28 7.56
CA ILE A 274 -58.17 22.69 6.24
C ILE A 274 -59.53 23.14 5.71
N ARG A 275 -60.56 23.22 6.58
CA ARG A 275 -61.90 23.68 6.18
C ARG A 275 -61.88 25.16 5.76
N GLU A 276 -61.19 26.02 6.48
CA GLU A 276 -61.03 27.43 6.10
C GLU A 276 -60.29 27.62 4.78
N LEU A 277 -59.22 26.84 4.56
CA LEU A 277 -58.46 26.88 3.31
C LEU A 277 -59.30 26.42 2.11
N ARG A 278 -60.17 25.41 2.28
CA ARG A 278 -61.12 24.99 1.24
C ARG A 278 -62.14 26.08 0.94
N LYS A 279 -62.73 26.69 1.97
CA LYS A 279 -63.70 27.78 1.81
C LYS A 279 -63.10 28.97 1.06
N LYS A 280 -61.89 29.41 1.44
CA LYS A 280 -61.17 30.49 0.73
C LYS A 280 -60.85 30.15 -0.73
N ARG A 281 -60.57 28.89 -1.04
CA ARG A 281 -60.34 28.44 -2.44
C ARG A 281 -61.63 28.46 -3.26
N GLU A 282 -62.74 28.02 -2.68
CA GLU A 282 -64.05 28.06 -3.33
C GLU A 282 -64.52 29.50 -3.60
N GLU A 283 -64.36 30.40 -2.63
CA GLU A 283 -64.68 31.83 -2.80
C GLU A 283 -63.88 32.45 -3.96
N LYS A 284 -62.55 32.22 -4.00
CA LYS A 284 -61.69 32.68 -5.10
C LYS A 284 -62.11 32.08 -6.45
N TYR A 285 -62.52 30.83 -6.48
CA TYR A 285 -62.98 30.18 -7.70
C TYR A 285 -64.30 30.78 -8.20
N GLN A 286 -65.24 31.07 -7.30
CA GLN A 286 -66.50 31.74 -7.65
C GLN A 286 -66.28 33.17 -8.15
N GLU A 287 -65.37 33.93 -7.55
CA GLU A 287 -64.95 35.24 -8.07
C GLU A 287 -64.39 35.13 -9.49
N TYR A 288 -63.55 34.13 -9.75
CA TYR A 288 -62.98 33.89 -11.06
C TYR A 288 -64.05 33.56 -12.11
N LEU A 289 -65.03 32.72 -11.76
CA LEU A 289 -66.17 32.41 -12.62
C LEU A 289 -67.04 33.64 -12.91
N LYS A 290 -67.28 34.51 -11.91
CA LYS A 290 -67.99 35.79 -12.11
C LYS A 290 -67.24 36.70 -13.09
N LYS A 291 -65.91 36.83 -12.95
CA LYS A 291 -65.08 37.61 -13.87
C LYS A 291 -65.15 37.09 -15.31
N ILE A 292 -65.17 35.77 -15.50
CA ILE A 292 -65.32 35.17 -16.84
C ILE A 292 -66.71 35.45 -17.43
N LYS A 293 -67.78 35.34 -16.63
CA LYS A 293 -69.14 35.61 -17.11
C LYS A 293 -69.36 37.07 -17.51
N ASN A 294 -68.76 38.02 -16.77
CA ASN A 294 -68.86 39.43 -17.11
C ASN A 294 -68.11 39.77 -18.42
N LYS A 295 -66.94 39.16 -18.66
CA LYS A 295 -66.19 39.29 -19.93
C LYS A 295 -66.89 38.72 -21.17
N LYS A 296 -67.93 37.89 -21.01
CA LYS A 296 -68.72 37.34 -22.13
C LYS A 296 -69.98 38.16 -22.44
N LYS A 297 -70.28 39.18 -21.63
CA LYS A 297 -71.45 40.07 -21.80
C LYS A 297 -71.09 41.47 -22.32
N GLU A 298 -69.79 41.79 -22.37
CA GLU A 298 -69.22 42.89 -23.14
C GLU A 298 -68.88 42.39 -24.55
#